data_AF-A0A2N5ZB44-F1
#
_entry.id   AF-A0A2N5ZB44-F1
#
_cell.length_a   1.000
_cell.length_b   1.000
_cell.length_c   1.000
_cell.angle_alpha   90.00
_cell.angle_beta   90.00
_cell.angle_gamma   90.00
#
_symmetry.space_group_name_H-M   'P 1'
#
loop_
_entity.id
_entity.type
_entity.pdbx_description
1 polymer ?
#
loop_
_entity_poly.entity_id
_entity_poly.type
_entity_poly.pdbx_seq_one_letter_code
_entity_poly.pdbx_strand_id
1 'polypeptide(L)'
;MFFFEFAEFIHRYFQDMDENLKQQLGGVFPDEDIKNSANGNIVLGEYRVKRPEKPKIVLYYGSFKKILPERDPNFWKKKIIDVIHHELTHHIEYLNGTNKMGKEEIWRKRSFDFKELIIFLFITIIIFVITFNIMERFL
;
A
#
# COMPACT_ATOMS: atom_id res chain seq x y z
N MET A 1 -16.67 6.67 5.22
CA MET A 1 -16.41 5.23 5.09
C MET A 1 -16.39 4.64 6.50
N PHE A 2 -17.22 3.65 6.76
CA PHE A 2 -17.20 2.88 8.01
C PHE A 2 -16.11 1.80 7.97
N PHE A 3 -15.75 1.25 9.13
CA PHE A 3 -14.71 0.21 9.24
C PHE A 3 -15.00 -1.00 8.35
N PHE A 4 -16.25 -1.47 8.31
CA PHE A 4 -16.63 -2.60 7.46
C PHE A 4 -16.39 -2.31 5.97
N GLU A 5 -16.76 -1.12 5.49
CA GLU A 5 -16.52 -0.72 4.10
C GLU A 5 -15.03 -0.60 3.78
N PHE A 6 -14.23 -0.17 4.76
CA PHE A 6 -12.77 -0.09 4.67
C PHE A 6 -12.14 -1.48 4.56
N ALA A 7 -12.55 -2.41 5.44
CA ALA A 7 -12.10 -3.80 5.44
C ALA A 7 -12.46 -4.53 4.15
N GLU A 8 -13.71 -4.41 3.70
CA GLU A 8 -14.21 -5.02 2.45
C GLU A 8 -13.50 -4.48 1.21
N PHE A 9 -13.19 -3.18 1.20
CA PHE A 9 -12.43 -2.59 0.11
C PHE A 9 -10.99 -3.12 0.06
N ILE A 10 -10.30 -3.17 1.21
CA ILE A 10 -8.95 -3.73 1.32
C ILE A 10 -8.92 -5.19 0.89
N HIS A 11 -9.88 -6.00 1.37
CA HIS A 11 -9.95 -7.41 1.04
C HIS A 11 -10.09 -7.61 -0.47
N ARG A 12 -11.07 -6.96 -1.11
CA ARG A 12 -11.26 -7.04 -2.56
C ARG A 12 -10.05 -6.57 -3.33
N TYR A 13 -9.49 -5.42 -2.95
CA TYR A 13 -8.29 -4.90 -3.60
C TYR A 13 -7.12 -5.89 -3.53
N PHE A 14 -6.93 -6.56 -2.39
CA PHE A 14 -5.92 -7.60 -2.25
C PHE A 14 -6.23 -8.83 -3.11
N GLN A 15 -7.48 -9.27 -3.21
CA GLN A 15 -7.86 -10.41 -4.06
C GLN A 15 -7.57 -10.14 -5.54
N ASP A 16 -7.73 -8.88 -5.98
CA ASP A 16 -7.51 -8.45 -7.37
C ASP A 16 -6.02 -8.23 -7.70
N MET A 17 -5.10 -8.36 -6.74
CA MET A 17 -3.66 -8.25 -6.97
C MET A 17 -3.08 -9.47 -7.72
N ASP A 18 -1.89 -9.25 -8.31
CA ASP A 18 -1.08 -10.30 -8.93
C ASP A 18 -0.87 -11.52 -8.02
N GLU A 19 -1.00 -12.71 -8.58
CA GLU A 19 -0.91 -13.98 -7.83
C GLU A 19 0.46 -14.17 -7.16
N ASN A 20 1.56 -13.75 -7.81
CA ASN A 20 2.88 -13.88 -7.19
C ASN A 20 2.99 -13.00 -5.95
N LEU A 21 2.41 -11.80 -6.01
CA LEU A 21 2.38 -10.89 -4.88
C LEU A 21 1.53 -11.44 -3.73
N LYS A 22 0.35 -12.01 -4.04
CA LYS A 22 -0.51 -12.67 -3.04
C LYS A 22 0.18 -13.88 -2.40
N GLN A 23 1.03 -14.60 -3.13
CA GLN A 23 1.80 -15.72 -2.57
C GLN A 23 2.93 -15.26 -1.64
N GLN A 24 3.52 -14.10 -1.91
CA GLN A 24 4.60 -13.51 -1.10
C GLN A 24 4.09 -12.85 0.18
N LEU A 25 2.86 -12.34 0.17
CA LEU A 25 2.22 -11.71 1.32
C LEU A 25 1.29 -12.67 2.07
N GLY A 26 1.14 -12.47 3.37
CA GLY A 26 0.11 -13.10 4.19
C GLY A 26 -1.25 -12.41 4.06
N GLY A 27 -1.28 -11.20 3.49
CA GLY A 27 -2.48 -10.40 3.29
C GLY A 27 -2.28 -8.92 3.57
N VAL A 28 -3.34 -8.15 3.30
CA VAL A 28 -3.51 -6.76 3.74
C VAL A 28 -4.65 -6.73 4.74
N PHE A 29 -4.37 -6.24 5.96
CA PHE A 29 -5.30 -6.32 7.07
C PHE A 29 -5.69 -4.92 7.57
N PRO A 30 -6.98 -4.66 7.82
CA PRO A 30 -7.40 -3.47 8.52
C PRO A 30 -7.16 -3.63 10.03
N ASP A 31 -6.88 -2.53 10.70
CA ASP A 31 -6.76 -2.40 12.15
C ASP A 31 -7.59 -1.20 12.60
N GLU A 32 -8.43 -1.34 13.63
CA GLU A 32 -9.32 -0.26 14.09
C GLU A 32 -8.57 0.86 14.82
N ASP A 33 -7.37 0.56 15.32
CA ASP A 33 -6.62 1.47 16.17
C ASP A 33 -6.06 2.70 15.42
N ILE A 34 -5.69 3.71 16.20
CA ILE A 34 -4.85 4.82 15.74
C ILE A 34 -3.40 4.47 16.06
N LYS A 35 -2.54 4.49 15.04
CA LYS A 35 -1.10 4.29 15.22
C LYS A 35 -0.36 5.61 15.11
N ASN A 36 0.52 5.88 16.08
CA ASN A 36 1.53 6.92 15.98
C ASN A 36 2.93 6.29 15.90
N SER A 37 3.86 6.93 15.20
CA SER A 37 5.29 6.60 15.22
C SER A 37 5.93 7.06 16.53
N ALA A 38 7.19 6.68 16.78
CA ALA A 38 7.91 7.11 17.99
C ALA A 38 8.04 8.65 18.07
N ASN A 39 8.09 9.31 16.91
CA ASN A 39 8.11 10.77 16.79
C ASN A 39 6.71 11.43 16.86
N GLY A 40 5.66 10.67 17.18
CA GLY A 40 4.29 11.18 17.33
C GLY A 40 3.54 11.44 16.03
N ASN A 41 4.07 11.02 14.87
CA ASN A 41 3.40 11.16 13.58
C ASN A 41 2.35 10.07 13.39
N ILE A 42 1.23 10.38 12.74
CA ILE A 42 0.18 9.39 12.44
C ILE A 42 0.67 8.45 11.34
N VAL A 43 0.51 7.15 11.58
CA VAL A 43 0.87 6.06 10.66
C VAL A 43 -0.42 5.50 10.04
N LEU A 44 -0.47 5.44 8.71
CA LEU A 44 -1.63 4.94 7.96
C LEU A 44 -1.51 3.47 7.58
N GLY A 45 -0.31 3.05 7.22
CA GLY A 45 0.02 1.69 6.82
C GLY A 45 1.33 1.25 7.46
N GLU A 46 1.54 -0.05 7.54
CA GLU A 46 2.80 -0.64 7.97
C GLU A 46 3.01 -2.00 7.31
N TYR A 47 4.10 -2.16 6.59
CA TYR A 47 4.64 -3.43 6.15
C TYR A 47 5.37 -4.12 7.30
N ARG A 48 4.86 -5.27 7.74
CA ARG A 48 5.38 -6.06 8.87
C ARG A 48 6.00 -7.35 8.39
N VAL A 49 7.25 -7.58 8.80
CA VAL A 49 7.95 -8.85 8.63
C VAL A 49 8.15 -9.49 10.00
N LYS A 50 7.60 -10.69 10.19
CA LYS A 50 7.78 -11.45 11.45
C LYS A 50 7.96 -12.92 11.11
N ARG A 51 9.19 -13.44 11.19
CA ARG A 51 9.43 -14.86 10.96
C ARG A 51 8.81 -15.71 12.08
N PRO A 52 8.21 -16.88 11.78
CA PRO A 52 8.10 -17.54 10.46
C PRO A 52 6.86 -17.14 9.64
N GLU A 53 6.05 -16.17 10.09
CA GLU A 53 4.85 -15.71 9.37
C GLU A 53 5.22 -15.06 8.02
N LYS A 54 4.33 -15.17 7.02
CA LYS A 54 4.46 -14.39 5.80
C LYS A 54 4.38 -12.89 6.12
N PRO A 55 5.15 -12.04 5.43
CA PRO A 55 5.02 -10.59 5.56
C PRO A 55 3.59 -10.12 5.30
N LYS A 56 3.15 -9.08 5.98
CA LYS A 56 1.78 -8.56 5.85
C LYS A 56 1.77 -7.06 5.88
N ILE A 57 0.77 -6.47 5.25
CA ILE A 57 0.51 -5.04 5.31
C ILE A 57 -0.64 -4.81 6.28
N VAL A 58 -0.51 -3.85 7.18
CA VAL A 58 -1.57 -3.45 8.12
C VAL A 58 -1.95 -2.01 7.86
N LEU A 59 -3.23 -1.71 7.68
CA LEU A 59 -3.77 -0.36 7.51
C LEU A 59 -4.60 0.05 8.72
N TYR A 60 -4.28 1.19 9.33
CA TYR A 60 -4.89 1.67 10.56
C TYR A 60 -6.11 2.57 10.28
N TYR A 61 -7.31 2.00 10.29
CA TYR A 61 -8.58 2.71 10.05
C TYR A 61 -8.74 3.92 10.98
N GLY A 62 -8.41 3.80 12.27
CA GLY A 62 -8.45 4.91 13.20
C GLY A 62 -7.59 6.09 12.74
N SER A 63 -6.38 5.80 12.23
CA SER A 63 -5.49 6.81 11.64
C SER A 63 -6.11 7.47 10.41
N PHE A 64 -6.70 6.70 9.49
CA PHE A 64 -7.41 7.25 8.33
C PHE A 64 -8.57 8.17 8.75
N LYS A 65 -9.39 7.74 9.72
CA LYS A 65 -10.50 8.53 10.30
C LYS A 65 -10.02 9.86 10.87
N LYS A 66 -8.84 9.87 11.48
CA LYS A 66 -8.27 11.07 12.12
C LYS A 66 -7.76 12.10 11.11
N ILE A 67 -7.24 11.67 9.96
CA ILE A 67 -6.58 12.58 9.00
C ILE A 67 -7.41 12.92 7.76
N LEU A 68 -8.34 12.06 7.36
CA LEU A 68 -9.12 12.26 6.14
C LEU A 68 -10.44 12.97 6.48
N PRO A 69 -10.89 13.91 5.63
CA PRO A 69 -12.19 14.53 5.80
C PRO A 69 -13.31 13.48 5.77
N GLU A 70 -14.37 13.74 6.54
CA GLU A 70 -15.48 12.80 6.61
C GLU A 70 -16.24 12.74 5.27
N ARG A 71 -16.40 11.52 4.76
CA ARG A 71 -17.39 11.09 3.74
C ARG A 71 -17.13 11.40 2.26
N ASP A 72 -15.89 11.43 1.78
CA ASP A 72 -15.62 11.16 0.35
C ASP A 72 -15.11 9.71 0.17
N PRO A 73 -15.99 8.74 -0.18
CA PRO A 73 -15.59 7.34 -0.32
C PRO A 73 -14.54 7.14 -1.42
N ASN A 74 -14.54 7.95 -2.48
CA ASN A 74 -13.59 7.82 -3.57
C ASN A 74 -12.20 8.31 -3.14
N PHE A 75 -12.14 9.41 -2.39
CA PHE A 75 -10.90 9.89 -1.80
C PHE A 75 -10.30 8.87 -0.83
N TRP A 76 -11.13 8.24 0.01
CA TRP A 76 -10.72 7.17 0.90
C TRP A 76 -10.14 5.97 0.14
N LYS A 77 -10.86 5.45 -0.86
CA LYS A 77 -10.40 4.34 -1.70
C LYS A 77 -9.06 4.63 -2.36
N LYS A 78 -8.93 5.82 -2.98
CA LYS A 78 -7.68 6.26 -3.59
C LYS A 78 -6.55 6.28 -2.56
N LYS A 79 -6.80 6.85 -1.37
CA LYS A 79 -5.77 6.92 -0.34
C LYS A 79 -5.38 5.55 0.22
N ILE A 80 -6.33 4.61 0.32
CA ILE A 80 -6.07 3.22 0.71
C ILE A 80 -5.12 2.57 -0.31
N ILE A 81 -5.42 2.70 -1.61
CA ILE A 81 -4.57 2.18 -2.69
C ILE A 81 -3.16 2.78 -2.60
N ASP A 82 -3.06 4.11 -2.46
CA ASP A 82 -1.76 4.81 -2.36
C ASP A 82 -0.92 4.27 -1.18
N VAL A 83 -1.55 4.05 -0.01
CA VAL A 83 -0.86 3.49 1.16
C VAL A 83 -0.44 2.04 0.92
N ILE A 84 -1.30 1.21 0.34
CA ILE A 84 -0.95 -0.18 0.03
C ILE A 84 0.24 -0.23 -0.94
N HIS A 85 0.25 0.58 -2.00
CA HIS A 85 1.37 0.63 -2.95
C HIS A 85 2.68 1.09 -2.33
N HIS A 86 2.61 2.04 -1.39
CA HIS A 86 3.78 2.45 -0.62
C HIS A 86 4.34 1.29 0.21
N GLU A 87 3.49 0.57 0.95
CA GLU A 87 3.93 -0.59 1.75
C GLU A 87 4.44 -1.76 0.87
N LEU A 88 3.91 -1.91 -0.34
CA LEU A 88 4.44 -2.85 -1.34
C LEU A 88 5.82 -2.46 -1.86
N THR A 89 6.09 -1.15 -1.96
CA THR A 89 7.45 -0.67 -2.27
C THR A 89 8.42 -1.11 -1.18
N HIS A 90 8.06 -0.97 0.10
CA HIS A 90 8.87 -1.49 1.20
C HIS A 90 9.06 -3.01 1.16
N HIS A 91 8.04 -3.75 0.71
CA HIS A 91 8.18 -5.18 0.48
C HIS A 91 9.26 -5.49 -0.58
N ILE A 92 9.24 -4.81 -1.73
CA ILE A 92 10.23 -4.97 -2.80
C ILE A 92 11.64 -4.58 -2.30
N GLU A 93 11.77 -3.47 -1.58
CA GLU A 93 13.03 -3.05 -0.96
C GLU A 93 13.56 -4.08 0.05
N TYR A 94 12.66 -4.69 0.82
CA TYR A 94 13.00 -5.79 1.73
C TYR A 94 13.53 -7.01 0.97
N LEU A 95 12.87 -7.42 -0.12
CA LEU A 95 13.32 -8.55 -0.93
C LEU A 95 14.68 -8.30 -1.60
N ASN A 96 14.93 -7.07 -2.03
CA ASN A 96 16.20 -6.68 -2.64
C ASN A 96 17.34 -6.49 -1.62
N GLY A 97 17.07 -6.66 -0.32
CA GLY A 97 18.04 -6.37 0.75
C GLY A 97 18.43 -4.89 0.83
N THR A 98 17.71 -4.00 0.14
CA THR A 98 17.92 -2.56 0.12
C THR A 98 17.10 -1.83 1.16
N ASN A 99 16.33 -2.56 1.98
CA ASN A 99 15.53 -2.00 3.05
C ASN A 99 16.44 -1.28 4.04
N LYS A 100 16.42 0.04 3.97
CA LYS A 100 16.97 0.91 5.00
C LYS A 100 15.99 0.92 6.18
N MET A 101 15.85 -0.21 6.88
CA MET A 101 15.12 -0.25 8.15
C MET A 101 15.79 0.77 9.07
N GLY A 102 15.14 1.91 9.32
CA GLY A 102 15.70 2.95 10.16
C GLY A 102 15.34 4.40 9.82
N LYS A 103 14.53 4.67 8.79
CA LYS A 103 13.95 6.00 8.62
C LYS A 103 12.44 5.90 8.61
N GLU A 104 11.86 6.23 9.77
CA GLU A 104 10.44 6.49 9.93
C GLU A 104 9.98 7.45 8.83
N GLU A 105 9.26 6.93 7.83
CA GLU A 105 8.82 7.72 6.70
C GLU A 105 7.61 8.56 7.14
N ILE A 106 7.91 9.83 7.45
CA ILE A 106 6.92 10.82 7.87
C ILE A 106 6.03 11.12 6.67
N TRP A 107 4.77 10.69 6.71
CA TRP A 107 3.74 11.14 5.76
C TRP A 107 3.43 12.63 5.96
N ARG A 108 4.29 13.50 5.43
CA ARG A 108 4.09 14.95 5.45
C ARG A 108 3.33 15.38 4.18
N LYS A 109 2.28 16.16 4.36
CA LYS A 109 1.51 16.80 3.28
C LYS A 109 2.46 17.53 2.30
N ARG A 110 2.32 17.18 1.01
CA ARG A 110 2.48 18.04 -0.18
C ARG A 110 3.91 18.31 -0.69
N SER A 111 4.42 17.39 -1.50
CA SER A 111 5.12 17.64 -2.78
C SER A 111 5.49 16.27 -3.36
N PHE A 112 5.22 16.06 -4.65
CA PHE A 112 5.53 14.84 -5.39
C PHE A 112 7.01 14.45 -5.16
N ASP A 113 7.26 13.35 -4.43
CA ASP A 113 8.62 12.83 -4.27
C ASP A 113 9.04 12.21 -5.61
N PHE A 114 10.23 12.56 -6.09
CA PHE A 114 10.80 12.03 -7.33
C PHE A 114 10.89 10.49 -7.33
N LYS A 115 10.93 9.85 -6.15
CA LYS A 115 10.88 8.39 -6.04
C LYS A 115 9.53 7.80 -6.44
N GLU A 116 8.44 8.43 -6.03
CA GLU A 116 7.08 8.03 -6.42
C GLU A 116 6.85 8.25 -7.93
N LEU A 117 7.49 9.26 -8.53
CA LEU A 117 7.50 9.44 -9.99
C LEU A 117 8.18 8.27 -10.70
N ILE A 118 9.32 7.81 -10.19
CA ILE A 118 10.06 6.70 -10.78
C ILE A 118 9.25 5.40 -10.66
N ILE A 119 8.65 5.15 -9.48
CA ILE A 119 7.83 3.96 -9.26
C ILE A 119 6.58 4.00 -10.14
N PHE A 120 5.88 5.14 -10.22
CA PHE A 120 4.71 5.30 -11.08
C PHE A 120 5.06 5.14 -12.56
N LEU A 121 6.21 5.66 -13.00
CA LEU A 121 6.71 5.50 -14.36
C LEU A 121 7.02 4.01 -14.65
N PHE A 122 7.66 3.32 -13.72
CA PHE A 122 7.95 1.89 -13.85
C PHE A 122 6.68 1.04 -13.91
N ILE A 123 5.71 1.28 -13.02
CA ILE A 123 4.43 0.57 -13.03
C ILE A 123 3.67 0.84 -14.33
N THR A 124 3.64 2.10 -14.80
CA THR A 124 2.98 2.46 -16.07
C THR A 124 3.64 1.75 -17.26
N ILE A 125 4.97 1.67 -17.30
CA ILE A 125 5.71 0.96 -18.35
C ILE A 125 5.42 -0.54 -18.28
N ILE A 126 5.41 -1.15 -17.09
CA ILE A 126 5.11 -2.58 -16.92
C ILE A 126 3.69 -2.89 -17.40
N ILE A 127 2.70 -2.09 -16.98
CA ILE A 127 1.31 -2.24 -17.43
C ILE A 127 1.23 -2.10 -18.96
N PHE A 128 1.90 -1.11 -19.54
CA PHE A 128 1.93 -0.91 -21.00
C PHE A 128 2.52 -2.12 -21.73
N VAL A 129 3.66 -2.64 -21.27
CA VAL A 129 4.32 -3.82 -21.84
C VAL A 129 3.46 -5.07 -21.72
N ILE A 130 2.79 -5.26 -20.59
CA ILE A 130 1.86 -6.39 -20.40
C ILE A 130 0.67 -6.26 -21.37
N THR A 131 0.05 -5.08 -21.42
CA THR A 131 -1.13 -4.83 -22.27
C THR A 131 -0.78 -4.99 -23.76
N PHE A 132 0.39 -4.50 -24.17
CA PHE A 132 0.89 -4.63 -25.55
C PHE A 132 1.18 -6.09 -25.92
N ASN A 133 1.88 -6.85 -25.06
CA ASN A 133 2.15 -8.28 -25.28
C ASN A 133 0.87 -9.13 -25.33
N ILE A 134 -0.14 -8.77 -24.53
CA ILE A 134 -1.45 -9.43 -24.59
C ILE A 134 -2.11 -9.14 -25.93
N MET A 135 -2.09 -7.91 -26.41
CA MET A 135 -2.71 -7.53 -27.69
C MET A 135 -2.07 -8.21 -28.90
N GLU A 136 -0.73 -8.34 -28.94
CA GLU A 136 0.02 -9.08 -29.97
C GLU A 136 -0.27 -10.59 -29.97
N ARG A 137 -0.77 -11.16 -28.87
CA ARG A 137 -1.15 -12.58 -28.80
C ARG A 137 -2.57 -12.86 -29.31
N PHE A 138 -3.35 -11.83 -29.58
CA PHE A 138 -4.73 -11.93 -30.09
C PHE A 138 -4.90 -11.36 -31.51
N LEU A 139 -3.80 -11.00 -32.18
CA LEU A 139 -3.69 -10.67 -33.61
C LEU A 139 -2.97 -11.80 -34.35
#